data_AF-A0A9X4S802-F1
#
_entry.id   AF-A0A9X4S802-F1
#
_cell.length_a   1.000
_cell.length_b   1.000
_cell.length_c   1.000
_cell.angle_alpha   90.00
_cell.angle_beta   90.00
_cell.angle_gamma   90.00
#
_symmetry.space_group_name_H-M   'P 1'
#
loop_
_entity.id
_entity.type
_entity.pdbx_description
1 polymer ?
#
loop_
_entity_poly.entity_id
_entity_poly.type
_entity_poly.pdbx_seq_one_letter_code
_entity_poly.pdbx_strand_id
1 'polypeptide(L)'
;MGGGTTNVEFGVLTGFSYSFFNKQVNAFDFLNQNPTITQSITQYKNQSIAIHTHFKMGYHRNKVLPNLGFSKFIGREDMLKQNNGGKSEVFYSEGYLSDYTLFNRIFSEVKASSEPNLLVHGLSIQNHYPFTTEFKGNLKNHDILISGTKLDSEQKQLALYARGIKETDQSLEEFLKSLDNLNKNVTESCMEITILH
;
A
#
# COMPACT_ATOMS: atom_id res chain seq x y z
N MET A 1 4.59 -9.58 -17.18
CA MET A 1 3.54 -8.96 -16.33
C MET A 1 4.12 -8.86 -14.94
N GLY A 2 4.23 -7.65 -14.36
CA GLY A 2 4.84 -7.49 -13.03
C GLY A 2 5.47 -6.12 -12.80
N GLY A 3 4.75 -5.04 -13.10
CA GLY A 3 5.28 -3.68 -12.89
C GLY A 3 4.23 -2.60 -12.71
N GLY A 4 2.93 -2.90 -12.70
CA GLY A 4 1.93 -1.83 -12.62
C GLY A 4 2.06 -1.00 -11.33
N THR A 5 2.25 -1.63 -10.16
CA THR A 5 2.33 -0.89 -8.89
C THR A 5 3.60 -0.05 -8.85
N THR A 6 4.74 -0.64 -9.19
CA THR A 6 6.03 0.07 -9.15
C THR A 6 6.16 1.13 -10.23
N ASN A 7 5.44 1.01 -11.34
CA ASN A 7 5.36 2.05 -12.37
C ASN A 7 4.55 3.26 -11.86
N VAL A 8 3.41 3.03 -11.19
CA VAL A 8 2.66 4.11 -10.53
C VAL A 8 3.50 4.74 -9.42
N GLU A 9 4.12 3.93 -8.56
CA GLU A 9 5.05 4.44 -7.53
C GLU A 9 6.17 5.29 -8.12
N PHE A 10 6.77 4.85 -9.23
CA PHE A 10 7.79 5.65 -9.92
C PHE A 10 7.23 7.00 -10.34
N GLY A 11 6.02 7.04 -10.92
CA GLY A 11 5.38 8.29 -11.32
C GLY A 11 5.12 9.22 -10.13
N VAL A 12 4.51 8.70 -9.06
CA VAL A 12 4.20 9.45 -7.84
C VAL A 12 5.47 9.98 -7.17
N LEU A 13 6.51 9.14 -7.04
CA LEU A 13 7.71 9.49 -6.29
C LEU A 13 8.65 10.39 -7.06
N THR A 14 8.78 10.20 -8.37
CA THR A 14 9.78 10.91 -9.19
C THR A 14 9.20 12.08 -9.98
N GLY A 15 7.88 12.11 -10.19
CA GLY A 15 7.21 13.05 -11.09
C GLY A 15 7.37 12.71 -12.58
N PHE A 16 8.10 11.65 -12.93
CA PHE A 16 8.31 11.24 -14.32
C PHE A 16 7.24 10.28 -14.80
N SER A 17 6.81 10.43 -16.06
CA SER A 17 5.91 9.45 -16.68
C SER A 17 6.65 8.14 -16.93
N TYR A 18 6.07 7.02 -16.49
CA TYR A 18 6.53 5.68 -16.82
C TYR A 18 6.11 5.22 -18.23
N SER A 19 5.36 6.05 -18.98
CA SER A 19 4.90 5.73 -20.35
C SER A 19 6.04 5.51 -21.35
N PHE A 20 7.24 6.02 -21.04
CA PHE A 20 8.44 5.83 -21.85
C PHE A 20 9.17 4.50 -21.59
N PHE A 21 8.77 3.74 -20.55
CA PHE A 21 9.30 2.39 -20.36
C PHE A 21 8.64 1.43 -21.33
N ASN A 22 9.45 0.60 -21.99
CA ASN A 22 8.95 -0.53 -22.76
C ASN A 22 8.08 -1.40 -21.83
N LYS A 23 7.02 -2.03 -22.35
CA LYS A 23 6.07 -2.87 -21.56
C LYS A 23 6.73 -3.98 -20.72
N GLN A 24 8.00 -4.29 -20.98
CA GLN A 24 8.78 -5.31 -20.29
C GLN A 24 9.66 -4.76 -19.15
N VAL A 25 9.81 -3.44 -19.03
CA VAL A 25 10.65 -2.80 -18.01
C VAL A 25 9.77 -2.38 -16.83
N ASN A 26 10.08 -2.94 -15.65
CA ASN A 26 9.57 -2.45 -14.38
C ASN A 26 10.40 -1.22 -13.98
N ALA A 27 9.75 -0.12 -13.61
CA ALA A 27 10.42 1.12 -13.26
C ALA A 27 11.39 0.95 -12.06
N PHE A 28 11.09 0.08 -11.10
CA PHE A 28 11.98 -0.18 -9.97
C PHE A 28 13.19 -1.04 -10.35
N ASP A 29 13.08 -1.91 -11.35
CA ASP A 29 14.24 -2.62 -11.91
C ASP A 29 15.19 -1.62 -12.58
N PHE A 30 14.63 -0.67 -13.34
CA PHE A 30 15.40 0.43 -13.94
C PHE A 30 16.10 1.28 -12.89
N LEU A 31 15.41 1.71 -11.84
CA LEU A 31 16.02 2.49 -10.75
C LEU A 31 17.08 1.69 -9.98
N ASN A 32 16.86 0.39 -9.76
CA ASN A 32 17.83 -0.47 -9.11
C ASN A 32 19.12 -0.65 -9.95
N GLN A 33 19.01 -0.66 -11.28
CA GLN A 33 20.16 -0.68 -12.20
C GLN A 33 20.84 0.69 -12.34
N ASN A 34 20.13 1.79 -12.03
CA ASN A 34 20.61 3.16 -12.16
C ASN A 34 20.54 3.91 -10.82
N PRO A 35 21.32 3.49 -9.79
CA PRO A 35 21.22 4.03 -8.43
C PRO A 35 21.63 5.50 -8.30
N THR A 36 22.22 6.09 -9.33
CA THR A 36 22.53 7.52 -9.41
C THR A 36 21.28 8.38 -9.65
N ILE A 37 20.16 7.79 -10.07
CA ILE A 37 18.88 8.46 -10.19
C ILE A 37 18.24 8.52 -8.80
N THR A 38 18.38 9.67 -8.15
CA THR A 38 17.88 9.90 -6.79
C THR A 38 16.78 10.96 -6.73
N GLN A 39 16.41 11.55 -7.87
CA GLN A 39 15.37 12.56 -7.96
C GLN A 39 14.04 12.00 -7.48
N SER A 40 13.51 12.56 -6.39
CA SER A 40 12.22 12.18 -5.86
C SER A 40 11.63 13.28 -4.97
N ILE A 41 10.34 13.17 -4.68
CA ILE A 41 9.62 14.07 -3.77
C ILE A 41 10.20 14.09 -2.35
N THR A 42 10.94 13.06 -1.93
CA THR A 42 11.54 13.00 -0.59
C THR A 42 12.58 14.10 -0.37
N GLN A 43 13.22 14.61 -1.43
CA GLN A 43 14.22 15.67 -1.37
C GLN A 43 13.66 17.00 -0.82
N TYR A 44 12.34 17.17 -0.86
CA TYR A 44 11.62 18.35 -0.37
C TYR A 44 11.02 18.15 1.03
N LYS A 45 11.41 17.07 1.72
CA LYS A 45 10.83 16.64 3.00
C LYS A 45 11.93 16.44 4.03
N ASN A 46 11.64 16.76 5.30
CA ASN A 46 12.61 16.61 6.39
C ASN A 46 12.78 15.14 6.80
N GLN A 47 11.66 14.39 6.73
CA GLN A 47 11.62 12.98 7.03
C GLN A 47 10.64 12.30 6.06
N SER A 48 11.03 11.12 5.59
CA SER A 48 10.29 10.33 4.60
C SER A 48 10.25 8.87 5.05
N ILE A 49 9.05 8.33 5.22
CA ILE A 49 8.83 6.96 5.67
C ILE A 49 8.04 6.22 4.60
N ALA A 50 8.57 5.10 4.11
CA ALA A 50 7.80 4.17 3.29
C ALA A 50 7.27 3.03 4.16
N ILE A 51 6.05 2.59 3.90
CA ILE A 51 5.38 1.51 4.60
C ILE A 51 4.73 0.60 3.58
N HIS A 52 5.07 -0.69 3.58
CA HIS A 52 4.44 -1.67 2.72
C HIS A 52 3.98 -2.89 3.54
N THR A 53 2.73 -3.32 3.35
CA THR A 53 2.18 -4.50 4.03
C THR A 53 2.65 -5.84 3.43
N HIS A 54 3.62 -5.81 2.51
CA HIS A 54 4.29 -6.99 1.98
C HIS A 54 5.83 -6.94 2.19
N PHE A 55 6.54 -7.91 1.62
CA PHE A 55 7.98 -8.11 1.81
C PHE A 55 8.78 -6.94 1.25
N LYS A 56 9.80 -6.48 1.99
CA LYS A 56 10.65 -5.34 1.58
C LYS A 56 11.43 -5.60 0.29
N MET A 57 11.78 -6.86 0.05
CA MET A 57 12.54 -7.28 -1.12
C MET A 57 11.71 -7.23 -2.43
N GLY A 58 10.38 -7.16 -2.32
CA GLY A 58 9.49 -7.14 -3.49
C GLY A 58 9.84 -5.98 -4.40
N TYR A 59 10.15 -6.28 -5.67
CA TYR A 59 10.57 -5.32 -6.69
C TYR A 59 11.74 -4.42 -6.26
N HIS A 60 12.72 -4.97 -5.52
CA HIS A 60 13.91 -4.24 -5.08
C HIS A 60 13.63 -2.99 -4.23
N ARG A 61 12.44 -2.86 -3.61
CA ARG A 61 12.08 -1.71 -2.78
C ARG A 61 13.08 -1.43 -1.66
N ASN A 62 13.66 -2.48 -1.07
CA ASN A 62 14.70 -2.36 -0.05
C ASN A 62 16.00 -1.67 -0.52
N LYS A 63 16.22 -1.58 -1.83
CA LYS A 63 17.35 -0.85 -2.44
C LYS A 63 16.91 0.48 -3.05
N VAL A 64 15.79 0.46 -3.78
CA VAL A 64 15.28 1.62 -4.51
C VAL A 64 14.79 2.72 -3.57
N LEU A 65 13.99 2.40 -2.54
CA LEU A 65 13.42 3.43 -1.66
C LEU A 65 14.50 4.20 -0.88
N PRO A 66 15.54 3.56 -0.31
CA PRO A 66 16.67 4.29 0.25
C PRO A 66 17.39 5.20 -0.77
N ASN A 67 17.62 4.72 -2.00
CA ASN A 67 18.25 5.54 -3.05
C ASN A 67 17.39 6.74 -3.46
N LEU A 68 16.06 6.61 -3.40
CA LEU A 68 15.12 7.71 -3.60
C LEU A 68 15.00 8.62 -2.36
N GLY A 69 15.79 8.44 -1.31
CA GLY A 69 15.85 9.33 -0.15
C GLY A 69 14.85 9.02 0.97
N PHE A 70 14.25 7.83 1.01
CA PHE A 70 13.47 7.41 2.18
C PHE A 70 14.37 7.13 3.38
N SER A 71 14.17 7.85 4.48
CA SER A 71 14.97 7.66 5.70
C SER A 71 14.56 6.41 6.49
N LYS A 72 13.34 5.91 6.28
CA LYS A 72 12.84 4.68 6.89
C LYS A 72 11.97 3.91 5.90
N PHE A 73 12.14 2.60 5.85
CA PHE A 73 11.23 1.70 5.15
C PHE A 73 10.79 0.59 6.08
N ILE A 74 9.48 0.39 6.22
CA ILE A 74 8.83 -0.61 7.05
C ILE A 74 8.13 -1.61 6.15
N GLY A 75 8.50 -2.89 6.26
CA GLY A 75 7.82 -3.99 5.55
C GLY A 75 7.01 -4.88 6.48
N ARG A 76 6.38 -5.91 5.89
CA ARG A 76 5.65 -6.96 6.60
C ARG A 76 6.46 -7.55 7.76
N GLU A 77 7.74 -7.86 7.52
CA GLU A 77 8.64 -8.49 8.49
C GLU A 77 8.81 -7.62 9.75
N ASP A 78 8.89 -6.30 9.57
CA ASP A 78 9.01 -5.33 10.66
C ASP A 78 7.70 -5.25 11.47
N MET A 79 6.55 -5.26 10.79
CA MET A 79 5.22 -5.24 11.43
C MET A 79 4.98 -6.51 12.26
N LEU A 80 5.28 -7.69 11.70
CA LEU A 80 5.12 -8.97 12.40
C LEU A 80 6.04 -9.07 13.62
N LYS A 81 7.28 -8.56 13.51
CA LYS A 81 8.21 -8.50 14.64
C LYS A 81 7.67 -7.61 15.77
N GLN A 82 7.05 -6.49 15.44
CA GLN A 82 6.43 -5.60 16.43
C GLN A 82 5.19 -6.23 17.07
N ASN A 83 4.37 -6.95 16.30
CA ASN A 83 3.22 -7.68 16.81
C ASN A 83 3.61 -8.78 17.79
N ASN A 84 4.60 -9.61 17.43
CA ASN A 84 5.09 -10.67 18.32
C ASN A 84 5.70 -10.11 19.62
N GLY A 85 6.19 -8.88 19.59
CA GLY A 85 6.69 -8.16 20.76
C GLY A 85 5.62 -7.37 21.53
N GLY A 86 4.34 -7.47 21.16
CA GLY A 86 3.22 -6.78 21.82
C GLY A 86 3.20 -5.25 21.62
N LYS A 87 3.90 -4.74 20.59
CA LYS A 87 4.07 -3.29 20.37
C LYS A 87 3.06 -2.68 19.39
N SER A 88 2.49 -3.49 18.51
CA SER A 88 1.51 -3.05 17.51
C SER A 88 0.71 -4.26 17.06
N GLU A 89 -0.61 -4.12 17.03
CA GLU A 89 -1.47 -5.17 16.49
C GLU A 89 -1.35 -5.22 14.96
N VAL A 90 -1.47 -6.42 14.41
CA VAL A 90 -1.56 -6.68 12.97
C VAL A 90 -2.77 -7.55 12.69
N PHE A 91 -3.52 -7.19 11.67
CA PHE A 91 -4.72 -7.87 11.23
C PHE A 91 -4.53 -8.36 9.81
N TYR A 92 -5.21 -9.46 9.49
CA TYR A 92 -5.17 -10.06 8.17
C TYR A 92 -6.54 -9.98 7.53
N SER A 93 -6.57 -9.69 6.24
CA SER A 93 -7.73 -9.92 5.39
C SER A 93 -7.30 -10.78 4.21
N GLU A 94 -8.03 -11.87 3.99
CA GLU A 94 -7.85 -12.75 2.83
C GLU A 94 -6.40 -13.21 2.57
N GLY A 95 -5.68 -13.60 3.64
CA GLY A 95 -4.31 -14.13 3.54
C GLY A 95 -3.20 -13.06 3.48
N TYR A 96 -3.56 -11.78 3.40
CA TYR A 96 -2.64 -10.65 3.42
C TYR A 96 -2.80 -9.79 4.67
N LEU A 97 -1.77 -9.00 5.01
CA LEU A 97 -1.93 -7.96 6.02
C LEU A 97 -2.95 -6.93 5.51
N SER A 98 -3.90 -6.58 6.37
CA SER A 98 -5.06 -5.77 5.99
C SER A 98 -4.70 -4.29 5.76
N ASP A 99 -5.59 -3.57 5.08
CA ASP A 99 -5.51 -2.12 4.92
C ASP A 99 -5.63 -1.40 6.25
N TYR A 100 -6.44 -1.91 7.18
CA TYR A 100 -6.44 -1.46 8.56
C TYR A 100 -5.04 -1.53 9.19
N THR A 101 -4.29 -2.62 8.95
CA THR A 101 -2.91 -2.75 9.45
C THR A 101 -1.99 -1.69 8.84
N LEU A 102 -2.13 -1.41 7.54
CA LEU A 102 -1.38 -0.34 6.88
C LEU A 102 -1.69 1.02 7.52
N PHE A 103 -2.97 1.37 7.60
CA PHE A 103 -3.41 2.67 8.10
C PHE A 103 -3.07 2.86 9.58
N ASN A 104 -3.29 1.84 10.43
CA ASN A 104 -2.89 1.90 11.83
C ASN A 104 -1.37 2.09 11.98
N ARG A 105 -0.58 1.48 11.08
CA ARG A 105 0.87 1.70 11.07
C ARG A 105 1.23 3.12 10.63
N ILE A 106 0.62 3.64 9.57
CA ILE A 106 0.80 5.04 9.13
C ILE A 106 0.47 5.98 10.29
N PHE A 107 -0.70 5.80 10.91
CA PHE A 107 -1.16 6.59 12.04
C PHE A 107 -0.16 6.58 13.20
N SER A 108 0.38 5.41 13.53
CA SER A 108 1.37 5.27 14.60
C SER A 108 2.66 6.06 14.32
N GLU A 109 3.15 6.05 13.08
CA GLU A 109 4.34 6.82 12.69
C GLU A 109 4.07 8.33 12.68
N VAL A 110 2.90 8.76 12.19
CA VAL A 110 2.45 10.17 12.21
C VAL A 110 2.27 10.69 13.64
N LYS A 111 1.65 9.88 14.51
CA LYS A 111 1.44 10.23 15.92
C LYS A 111 2.78 10.38 16.65
N ALA A 112 3.71 9.45 16.43
CA ALA A 112 5.02 9.44 17.08
C ALA A 112 5.99 10.50 16.57
N SER A 113 5.86 10.98 15.33
CA SER A 113 6.77 11.97 14.76
C SER A 113 6.44 13.41 15.22
N SER A 114 7.47 14.20 15.50
CA SER A 114 7.37 15.65 15.70
C SER A 114 7.71 16.46 14.44
N GLU A 115 7.99 15.81 13.32
CA GLU A 115 8.43 16.47 12.08
C GLU A 115 7.26 17.17 11.38
N PRO A 116 7.29 18.51 11.22
CA PRO A 116 6.18 19.27 10.64
C PRO A 116 6.00 19.05 9.13
N ASN A 117 6.97 18.43 8.45
CA ASN A 117 6.94 18.12 7.01
C ASN A 117 7.32 16.64 6.77
N LEU A 118 6.72 15.75 7.56
CA LEU A 118 6.81 14.31 7.36
C LEU A 118 6.08 13.89 6.08
N LEU A 119 6.75 13.08 5.25
CA LEU A 119 6.12 12.33 4.17
C LEU A 119 5.97 10.87 4.58
N VAL A 120 4.78 10.31 4.41
CA VAL A 120 4.53 8.87 4.54
C VAL A 120 4.02 8.32 3.21
N HIS A 121 4.73 7.34 2.65
CA HIS A 121 4.35 6.60 1.44
C HIS A 121 3.83 5.21 1.83
N GLY A 122 2.51 5.02 1.80
CA GLY A 122 1.83 3.79 2.21
C GLY A 122 1.43 2.92 1.02
N LEU A 123 1.75 1.62 1.10
CA LEU A 123 1.51 0.64 0.03
C LEU A 123 0.80 -0.59 0.58
N SER A 124 -0.45 -0.81 0.18
CA SER A 124 -1.15 -2.02 0.56
C SER A 124 -0.94 -3.19 -0.41
N ILE A 125 -1.24 -4.40 0.06
CA ILE A 125 -1.31 -5.64 -0.71
C ILE A 125 -2.64 -6.40 -0.51
N GLN A 126 -3.56 -5.93 0.36
CA GLN A 126 -4.80 -6.66 0.69
C GLN A 126 -5.59 -7.07 -0.56
N ASN A 127 -5.78 -6.12 -1.48
CA ASN A 127 -6.59 -6.31 -2.68
C ASN A 127 -5.77 -6.82 -3.88
N HIS A 128 -4.71 -7.60 -3.65
CA HIS A 128 -3.91 -8.20 -4.73
C HIS A 128 -4.62 -9.43 -5.34
N TYR A 129 -4.56 -9.56 -6.67
CA TYR A 129 -5.00 -10.75 -7.42
C TYR A 129 -4.25 -12.03 -6.95
N PRO A 130 -4.84 -13.25 -6.99
CA PRO A 130 -6.15 -13.63 -7.56
C PRO A 130 -7.36 -13.39 -6.67
N PHE A 131 -8.47 -12.98 -7.28
CA PHE A 131 -9.79 -12.88 -6.64
C PHE A 131 -10.61 -14.16 -6.86
N THR A 132 -10.14 -15.26 -6.31
CA THR A 132 -10.87 -16.55 -6.33
C THR A 132 -11.24 -16.97 -4.92
N THR A 133 -12.24 -17.84 -4.79
CA THR A 133 -12.67 -18.34 -3.47
C THR A 133 -11.61 -19.19 -2.78
N GLU A 134 -10.64 -19.75 -3.53
CA GLU A 134 -9.49 -20.46 -2.97
C GLU A 134 -8.55 -19.51 -2.20
N PHE A 135 -8.24 -18.35 -2.79
CA PHE A 135 -7.30 -17.40 -2.19
C PHE A 135 -7.99 -16.41 -1.25
N LYS A 136 -9.19 -15.95 -1.62
CA LYS A 136 -9.95 -14.92 -0.90
C LYS A 136 -11.03 -15.49 0.03
N GLY A 137 -11.24 -16.80 0.01
CA GLY A 137 -12.33 -17.44 0.74
C GLY A 137 -13.69 -17.25 0.06
N ASN A 138 -14.69 -17.96 0.58
CA ASN A 138 -16.04 -17.94 -0.01
C ASN A 138 -16.75 -16.60 0.20
N LEU A 139 -17.64 -16.26 -0.73
CA LEU A 139 -18.58 -15.15 -0.58
C LEU A 139 -19.60 -15.48 0.53
N LYS A 140 -19.88 -14.49 1.37
CA LYS A 140 -20.90 -14.50 2.43
C LYS A 140 -22.10 -13.66 2.01
N ASN A 141 -23.23 -13.84 2.68
CA ASN A 141 -24.47 -13.12 2.34
C ASN A 141 -24.34 -11.59 2.47
N HIS A 142 -23.44 -11.08 3.31
CA HIS A 142 -23.17 -9.64 3.45
C HIS A 142 -22.13 -9.10 2.46
N ASP A 143 -21.52 -9.97 1.64
CA ASP A 143 -20.55 -9.61 0.59
C ASP A 143 -21.26 -9.28 -0.74
N ILE A 144 -22.58 -9.47 -0.80
CA ILE A 144 -23.39 -9.36 -2.00
C ILE A 144 -23.59 -7.88 -2.36
N LEU A 145 -22.58 -7.30 -2.99
CA LEU A 145 -22.68 -6.04 -3.76
C LEU A 145 -23.24 -6.28 -5.18
N ILE A 146 -23.38 -7.56 -5.56
CA ILE A 146 -23.86 -8.02 -6.87
C ILE A 146 -25.05 -8.96 -6.66
N SER A 147 -26.25 -8.52 -7.03
CA SER A 147 -27.47 -9.32 -6.89
C SER A 147 -27.54 -10.46 -7.90
N GLY A 148 -27.89 -11.67 -7.46
CA GLY A 148 -28.17 -12.82 -8.34
C GLY A 148 -28.20 -14.15 -7.58
N THR A 149 -29.01 -15.11 -8.01
CA THR A 149 -29.15 -16.43 -7.33
C THR A 149 -28.08 -17.44 -7.75
N LYS A 150 -27.38 -17.21 -8.87
CA LYS A 150 -26.25 -18.02 -9.36
C LYS A 150 -25.24 -17.11 -10.04
N LEU A 151 -24.18 -16.71 -9.32
CA LEU A 151 -23.09 -15.94 -9.91
C LEU A 151 -22.17 -16.85 -10.73
N ASP A 152 -21.78 -16.42 -11.92
CA ASP A 152 -20.71 -17.04 -12.71
C ASP A 152 -19.31 -16.72 -12.12
N SER A 153 -18.25 -17.20 -12.77
CA SER A 153 -16.88 -17.01 -12.29
C SER A 153 -16.43 -15.54 -12.28
N GLU A 154 -16.80 -14.77 -13.30
CA GLU A 154 -16.42 -13.35 -13.41
C GLU A 154 -17.17 -12.51 -12.37
N GLN A 155 -18.46 -12.79 -12.18
CA GLN A 155 -19.28 -12.17 -11.15
C GLN A 155 -18.78 -12.49 -9.75
N LYS A 156 -18.34 -13.72 -9.49
CA LYS A 156 -17.69 -14.07 -8.21
C LYS A 156 -16.39 -13.31 -8.02
N GLN A 157 -15.56 -13.22 -9.06
CA GLN A 157 -14.31 -12.47 -9.03
C GLN A 157 -14.56 -11.00 -8.70
N LEU A 158 -15.54 -10.38 -9.37
CA LEU A 158 -15.94 -9.00 -9.13
C LEU A 158 -16.51 -8.81 -7.72
N ALA A 159 -17.31 -9.76 -7.20
CA ALA A 159 -17.83 -9.69 -5.84
C ALA A 159 -16.72 -9.75 -4.78
N LEU A 160 -15.73 -10.65 -4.95
CA LEU A 160 -14.57 -10.75 -4.06
C LEU A 160 -13.72 -9.48 -4.09
N TYR A 161 -13.50 -8.94 -5.28
CA TYR A 161 -12.85 -7.64 -5.45
C TYR A 161 -13.61 -6.51 -4.73
N ALA A 162 -14.92 -6.41 -4.97
CA ALA A 162 -15.75 -5.36 -4.39
C ALA A 162 -15.83 -5.46 -2.85
N ARG A 163 -15.80 -6.68 -2.29
CA ARG A 163 -15.64 -6.89 -0.84
C ARG A 163 -14.34 -6.28 -0.32
N GLY A 164 -13.21 -6.58 -0.94
CA GLY A 164 -11.91 -6.04 -0.55
C GLY A 164 -11.88 -4.51 -0.58
N ILE A 165 -12.49 -3.90 -1.62
CA ILE A 165 -12.61 -2.44 -1.73
C ILE A 165 -13.49 -1.85 -0.63
N LYS A 166 -14.61 -2.49 -0.30
CA LYS A 166 -15.45 -2.08 0.82
C LYS A 166 -14.69 -2.13 2.16
N GLU A 167 -13.90 -3.17 2.39
CA GLU A 167 -13.08 -3.28 3.61
C GLU A 167 -11.99 -2.19 3.66
N THR A 168 -11.38 -1.85 2.51
CA THR A 168 -10.44 -0.72 2.39
C THR A 168 -11.11 0.61 2.73
N ASP A 169 -12.30 0.86 2.19
CA ASP A 169 -13.06 2.10 2.41
C ASP A 169 -13.41 2.28 3.90
N GLN A 170 -13.86 1.22 4.56
CA GLN A 170 -14.11 1.23 6.00
C GLN A 170 -12.85 1.50 6.82
N SER A 171 -11.73 0.86 6.45
CA SER A 171 -10.44 1.07 7.13
C SER A 171 -9.93 2.50 6.93
N LEU A 172 -10.17 3.08 5.75
CA LEU A 172 -9.86 4.46 5.44
C LEU A 172 -10.69 5.41 6.30
N GLU A 173 -12.01 5.20 6.39
CA GLU A 173 -12.90 6.03 7.23
C GLU A 173 -12.42 6.08 8.69
N GLU A 174 -12.04 4.92 9.26
CA GLU A 174 -11.50 4.85 10.62
C GLU A 174 -10.14 5.57 10.77
N PHE A 175 -9.29 5.46 9.76
CA PHE A 175 -8.02 6.16 9.71
C PHE A 175 -8.20 7.68 9.69
N LEU A 176 -9.09 8.18 8.83
CA LEU A 176 -9.43 9.60 8.73
C LEU A 176 -9.97 10.14 10.04
N LYS A 177 -10.93 9.43 10.65
CA LYS A 177 -11.43 9.79 12.00
C LYS A 177 -10.32 9.81 13.05
N SER A 178 -9.35 8.91 12.96
CA SER A 178 -8.22 8.89 13.88
C SER A 178 -7.30 10.10 13.67
N LEU A 179 -7.08 10.51 12.41
CA LEU A 179 -6.33 11.71 12.05
C LEU A 179 -7.02 12.99 12.50
N ASP A 180 -8.34 13.11 12.31
CA ASP A 180 -9.12 14.30 12.74
C ASP A 180 -9.04 14.53 14.26
N ASN A 181 -8.91 13.45 15.02
CA ASN A 181 -8.75 13.49 16.47
C ASN A 181 -7.30 13.78 16.93
N LEU A 182 -6.33 13.88 16.01
CA LEU A 182 -5.00 14.38 16.32
C LEU A 182 -5.01 15.91 16.31
N ASN A 183 -4.50 16.53 17.39
CA ASN A 183 -4.18 17.96 17.42
C ASN A 183 -2.93 18.28 16.57
N LYS A 184 -2.89 17.87 15.31
CA LYS A 184 -1.84 18.15 14.33
C LYS A 184 -2.48 18.44 12.98
N ASN A 185 -1.98 19.46 12.28
CA ASN A 185 -2.42 19.74 10.90
C ASN A 185 -1.87 18.66 9.97
N VAL A 186 -2.69 17.68 9.64
CA VAL A 186 -2.39 16.65 8.63
C VAL A 186 -3.13 17.03 7.35
N THR A 187 -2.40 17.08 6.23
CA THR A 187 -2.98 17.34 4.90
C THR A 187 -2.85 16.11 4.03
N GLU A 188 -3.96 15.65 3.48
CA GLU A 188 -4.00 14.55 2.51
C GLU A 188 -3.78 15.11 1.11
N SER A 189 -2.77 14.61 0.39
CA SER A 189 -2.43 15.13 -0.95
C SER A 189 -2.44 14.10 -2.07
N CYS A 190 -2.61 12.81 -1.79
CA CYS A 190 -2.97 11.79 -2.78
C CYS A 190 -3.17 10.44 -2.10
N MET A 191 -4.30 9.76 -2.33
CA MET A 191 -4.46 8.34 -2.03
C MET A 191 -4.80 7.62 -3.33
N GLU A 192 -3.86 6.85 -3.85
CA GLU A 192 -4.03 6.11 -5.10
C GLU A 192 -4.10 4.61 -4.80
N ILE A 193 -5.29 4.04 -4.85
CA ILE A 193 -5.50 2.59 -4.73
C ILE A 193 -5.20 1.98 -6.10
N THR A 194 -3.95 1.58 -6.33
CA THR A 194 -3.56 0.89 -7.57
C THR A 194 -3.88 -0.60 -7.46
N ILE A 195 -4.88 -1.05 -8.22
CA ILE A 195 -5.29 -2.46 -8.28
C ILE A 195 -4.66 -3.09 -9.52
N LEU A 196 -3.76 -4.03 -9.30
CA LEU A 196 -3.12 -4.77 -10.39
C LEU A 196 -4.01 -5.91 -10.88
N HIS A 197 -4.26 -5.87 -12.20
CA HIS A 197 -4.87 -6.93 -12.99
C HIS A 197 -3.75 -7.74 -13.68
#